data_AF-A0A1C5UVP0-F1
#
_entry.id   AF-A0A1C5UVP0-F1
#
_cell.length_a   1.000
_cell.length_b   1.000
_cell.length_c   1.000
_cell.angle_alpha   90.00
_cell.angle_beta   90.00
_cell.angle_gamma   90.00
#
_symmetry.space_group_name_H-M   'P 1'
#
loop_
_entity.id
_entity.type
_entity.pdbx_description
1 polymer ?
#
loop_
_entity_poly.entity_id
_entity_poly.type
_entity_poly.pdbx_seq_one_letter_code
_entity_poly.pdbx_strand_id
1 'polypeptide(L)'
;MMLVLAIVEIFSVILQRIFCDSTLKKKKIRRYTDYLVWGGYFAVFNGVTYVLTYLGDGTSNIWLNILLFVCIFFVTIRILYTDSVRTLMATTIFMYMSGMCAELLVYYGKEFLAWTDDAEVTLLCTVLSKIVWYLIIKFTSLIIKLN
;
A
#
# COMPACT_ATOMS: atom_id res chain seq x y z
N MET A 1 14.98 -1.95 13.89
CA MET A 1 13.54 -2.24 13.65
C MET A 1 12.84 -1.11 12.89
N MET A 2 12.81 0.12 13.42
CA MET A 2 12.15 1.29 12.78
C MET A 2 12.61 1.57 11.33
N LEU A 3 13.92 1.48 11.06
CA LEU A 3 14.48 1.76 9.73
C LEU A 3 14.00 0.76 8.68
N VAL A 4 13.90 -0.52 9.05
CA VAL A 4 13.42 -1.58 8.15
C VAL A 4 11.94 -1.41 7.84
N LEU A 5 11.11 -1.08 8.84
CA LEU A 5 9.70 -0.77 8.63
C LEU A 5 9.51 0.42 7.69
N ALA A 6 10.29 1.50 7.88
CA ALA A 6 10.26 2.65 6.99
C ALA A 6 10.64 2.27 5.54
N ILE A 7 11.65 1.42 5.35
CA ILE A 7 12.03 0.91 4.02
C ILE A 7 10.89 0.11 3.39
N VAL A 8 10.22 -0.75 4.15
CA VAL A 8 9.09 -1.58 3.68
C VAL A 8 7.88 -0.72 3.30
N GLU A 9 7.61 0.34 4.05
CA GLU A 9 6.56 1.30 3.72
C GLU A 9 6.90 2.11 2.46
N ILE A 10 8.14 2.58 2.32
CA ILE A 10 8.61 3.25 1.09
C ILE A 10 8.44 2.31 -0.11
N PHE A 11 8.83 1.05 0.04
CA PHE A 11 8.65 0.04 -1.00
C PHE A 11 7.17 -0.13 -1.35
N SER A 12 6.29 -0.17 -0.36
CA SER A 12 4.83 -0.24 -0.56
C SER A 12 4.29 0.93 -1.40
N VAL A 13 4.76 2.16 -1.14
CA VAL A 13 4.38 3.33 -1.94
C VAL A 13 4.91 3.25 -3.38
N ILE A 14 6.14 2.74 -3.55
CA ILE A 14 6.71 2.53 -4.88
C ILE A 14 5.88 1.51 -5.67
N LEU A 15 5.46 0.42 -5.05
CA LEU A 15 4.60 -0.59 -5.67
C LEU A 15 3.26 0.00 -6.13
N GLN A 16 2.59 0.75 -5.25
CA GLN A 16 1.36 1.46 -5.55
C GLN A 16 1.50 2.38 -6.76
N ARG A 17 2.60 3.14 -6.82
CA ARG A 17 2.90 4.04 -7.93
C ARG A 17 3.12 3.28 -9.24
N ILE A 18 3.92 2.21 -9.24
CA ILE A 18 4.20 1.41 -10.44
C ILE A 18 2.91 0.83 -11.03
N PHE A 19 2.01 0.33 -10.18
CA PHE A 19 0.72 -0.18 -10.61
C PHE A 19 -0.14 0.92 -11.22
N CYS A 20 -0.29 2.05 -10.51
CA CYS A 20 -1.10 3.17 -11.00
C CYS A 20 -0.56 3.74 -12.32
N ASP A 21 0.76 3.89 -12.47
CA ASP A 21 1.37 4.35 -13.73
C ASP A 21 1.19 3.34 -14.88
N SER A 22 1.00 2.05 -14.58
CA SER A 22 0.77 1.00 -15.59
C SER A 22 -0.70 0.84 -15.98
N THR A 23 -1.63 1.17 -15.08
CA THR A 23 -3.08 0.94 -15.25
C THR A 23 -3.85 2.22 -15.57
N LEU A 24 -3.42 3.37 -15.07
CA LEU A 24 -4.12 4.65 -15.18
C LEU A 24 -3.42 5.61 -16.15
N LYS A 25 -4.21 6.51 -16.73
CA LYS A 25 -3.75 7.58 -17.60
C LYS A 25 -3.24 8.75 -16.76
N LYS A 26 -1.93 8.95 -16.78
CA LYS A 26 -1.24 10.01 -16.05
C LYS A 26 -1.57 11.39 -16.62
N LYS A 27 -1.86 12.37 -15.75
CA LYS A 27 -2.00 13.78 -16.17
C LYS A 27 -0.66 14.34 -16.65
N LYS A 28 -0.71 15.32 -17.56
CA LYS A 28 0.44 16.17 -17.90
C LYS A 28 0.77 17.10 -16.71
N ILE A 29 1.51 16.57 -15.75
CA ILE A 29 1.98 17.28 -14.56
C ILE A 29 3.52 17.27 -14.56
N ARG A 30 4.16 18.30 -13.99
CA ARG A 30 5.62 18.34 -13.81
C ARG A 30 6.09 17.15 -12.98
N ARG A 31 7.23 16.54 -13.35
CA ARG A 31 7.82 15.40 -12.62
C ARG A 31 8.01 15.70 -11.12
N TYR A 32 8.40 16.92 -10.78
CA TYR A 32 8.57 17.33 -9.37
C TYR A 32 7.28 17.20 -8.57
N THR A 33 6.14 17.62 -9.13
CA THR A 33 4.83 17.51 -8.47
C THR A 33 4.40 16.06 -8.30
N ASP A 34 4.74 15.16 -9.23
CA ASP A 34 4.50 13.71 -9.08
C ASP A 34 5.22 13.16 -7.84
N TYR A 35 6.52 13.47 -7.69
CA TYR A 35 7.28 13.05 -6.51
C TYR A 35 6.76 13.70 -5.22
N LEU A 36 6.35 14.97 -5.25
CA LEU A 36 5.78 15.63 -4.08
C LEU A 36 4.45 15.02 -3.64
N VAL A 37 3.58 14.64 -4.57
CA VAL A 37 2.28 14.05 -4.22
C VAL A 37 2.45 12.65 -3.64
N TRP A 38 3.33 11.82 -4.21
CA TRP A 38 3.66 10.50 -3.64
C TRP A 38 4.42 10.60 -2.31
N GLY A 39 5.34 11.56 -2.18
CA GLY A 39 6.04 11.82 -0.91
C GLY A 39 5.09 12.35 0.18
N GLY A 40 4.18 13.24 -0.19
CA GLY A 40 3.12 13.74 0.69
C GLY A 40 2.17 12.62 1.12
N TYR A 41 1.77 11.74 0.20
CA TYR A 41 0.99 10.54 0.51
C TYR A 41 1.68 9.69 1.58
N PHE A 42 2.98 9.38 1.41
CA PHE A 42 3.76 8.61 2.38
C PHE A 42 3.79 9.31 3.76
N ALA A 43 4.11 10.61 3.78
CA ALA A 43 4.24 11.37 5.01
C ALA A 43 2.91 11.52 5.77
N VAL A 44 1.81 11.77 5.05
CA VAL A 44 0.48 11.89 5.66
C VAL A 44 -0.01 10.54 6.15
N PHE A 45 0.10 9.48 5.34
CA PHE A 45 -0.35 8.15 5.74
C PHE A 45 0.40 7.66 7.00
N ASN A 46 1.73 7.71 7.00
CA ASN A 46 2.51 7.29 8.16
C ASN A 46 2.40 8.24 9.35
N GLY A 47 2.40 9.54 9.12
CA GLY A 47 2.25 10.53 10.19
C GLY A 47 0.90 10.42 10.89
N VAL A 48 -0.20 10.32 10.14
CA VAL A 48 -1.54 10.18 10.71
C VAL A 48 -1.71 8.84 11.42
N THR A 49 -1.21 7.75 10.83
CA THR A 49 -1.27 6.42 11.46
C THR A 49 -0.48 6.38 12.76
N TYR A 50 0.71 6.98 12.78
CA TYR A 50 1.56 7.06 13.97
C TYR A 50 0.90 7.89 15.08
N VAL A 51 0.38 9.08 14.73
CA VAL A 51 -0.33 9.96 15.69
C VAL A 51 -1.58 9.29 16.25
N LEU A 52 -2.36 8.61 15.41
CA LEU A 52 -3.56 7.89 15.87
C LEU A 52 -3.23 6.71 16.78
N THR A 53 -2.13 6.01 16.51
CA THR A 53 -1.67 4.92 17.38
C THR A 53 -1.23 5.45 18.74
N TYR A 54 -0.59 6.63 18.76
CA TYR A 54 -0.12 7.26 20.00
C TYR A 54 -1.24 7.91 20.82
N LEU A 55 -2.20 8.58 20.18
CA LEU A 55 -3.32 9.24 20.84
C LEU A 55 -4.47 8.28 21.19
N GLY A 56 -4.58 7.15 20.50
CA GLY A 56 -5.66 6.16 20.64
C GLY A 56 -5.42 5.08 21.70
N ASP A 57 -4.58 5.34 22.70
CA ASP A 57 -4.31 4.42 23.82
C ASP A 57 -3.88 3.00 23.35
N GLY A 58 -3.13 2.93 22.25
CA GLY A 58 -2.66 1.67 21.64
C GLY A 58 -3.71 0.88 20.85
N THR A 59 -4.96 1.33 20.77
CA THR A 59 -5.99 0.71 19.93
C THR A 59 -6.03 1.33 18.54
N SER A 60 -5.27 0.75 17.61
CA SER A 60 -5.39 1.09 16.19
C SER A 60 -6.77 0.63 15.69
N ASN A 61 -7.71 1.56 15.58
CA ASN A 61 -9.03 1.28 14.99
C ASN A 61 -8.85 0.86 13.53
N ILE A 62 -8.94 -0.46 13.26
CA ILE A 62 -8.77 -1.06 11.93
C ILE A 62 -9.67 -0.34 10.92
N TRP A 63 -10.92 -0.08 11.28
CA TRP A 63 -11.89 0.68 10.46
C TRP A 63 -11.41 2.07 10.07
N LEU A 64 -10.77 2.78 11.00
CA LEU A 64 -10.27 4.14 10.78
C LEU A 64 -9.04 4.10 9.86
N ASN A 65 -8.18 3.08 10.03
CA ASN A 65 -7.01 2.89 9.19
C ASN A 65 -7.40 2.53 7.74
N ILE A 66 -8.43 1.72 7.56
CA ILE A 66 -9.03 1.43 6.25
C ILE A 66 -9.55 2.71 5.60
N LEU A 67 -10.33 3.48 6.34
CA LEU A 67 -10.91 4.73 5.85
C LEU A 67 -9.81 5.73 5.46
N LEU A 68 -8.76 5.86 6.27
CA LEU A 68 -7.60 6.69 5.97
C LEU A 68 -6.89 6.24 4.69
N PHE A 69 -6.60 4.95 4.56
CA PHE A 69 -5.96 4.42 3.36
C PHE A 69 -6.79 4.77 2.12
N VAL A 70 -8.08 4.43 2.13
CA VAL A 70 -8.98 4.66 0.99
C VAL A 70 -9.08 6.14 0.66
N CYS A 71 -9.28 7.02 1.64
CA CYS A 71 -9.43 8.45 1.42
C CYS A 71 -8.12 9.08 0.90
N ILE A 72 -7.00 8.84 1.56
CA ILE A 72 -5.72 9.46 1.21
C ILE A 72 -5.24 8.93 -0.14
N PHE A 73 -5.32 7.62 -0.37
CA PHE A 73 -4.93 7.01 -1.64
C PHE A 73 -5.80 7.51 -2.80
N PHE A 74 -7.12 7.55 -2.61
CA PHE A 74 -8.04 8.04 -3.63
C PHE A 74 -7.76 9.50 -4.01
N VAL A 75 -7.49 10.38 -3.03
CA VAL A 75 -7.11 11.78 -3.28
C VAL A 75 -5.80 11.85 -4.07
N THR A 76 -4.79 11.07 -3.69
CA THR A 76 -3.49 11.00 -4.37
C THR A 76 -3.65 10.61 -5.84
N ILE A 77 -4.36 9.53 -6.14
CA ILE A 77 -4.57 9.10 -7.53
C ILE A 77 -5.48 10.09 -8.29
N ARG A 78 -6.45 10.74 -7.63
CA ARG A 78 -7.31 11.73 -8.25
C ARG A 78 -6.54 12.99 -8.67
N ILE A 79 -5.54 13.39 -7.87
CA ILE A 79 -4.65 14.49 -8.22
C ILE A 79 -3.80 14.12 -9.44
N LEU A 80 -3.24 12.91 -9.48
CA LEU A 80 -2.24 12.50 -10.48
C LEU A 80 -2.78 11.95 -11.80
N TYR A 81 -3.96 11.34 -11.81
CA TYR A 81 -4.50 10.61 -12.97
C TYR A 81 -5.81 11.23 -13.48
N THR A 82 -6.06 11.12 -14.80
CA THR A 82 -7.24 11.71 -15.47
C THR A 82 -8.46 10.79 -15.52
N ASP A 83 -8.32 9.52 -15.15
CA ASP A 83 -9.37 8.53 -15.34
C ASP A 83 -10.67 8.85 -14.59
N SER A 84 -11.73 8.15 -15.02
CA SER A 84 -13.04 8.27 -14.40
C SER A 84 -13.00 7.91 -12.92
N VAL A 85 -13.88 8.52 -12.12
CA VAL A 85 -13.99 8.22 -10.68
C VAL A 85 -14.23 6.73 -10.44
N ARG A 86 -14.99 6.06 -11.31
CA ARG A 86 -15.24 4.61 -11.22
C ARG A 86 -13.94 3.81 -11.35
N THR A 87 -13.09 4.14 -12.31
CA THR A 87 -11.79 3.49 -12.49
C THR A 87 -10.88 3.72 -11.28
N LEU A 88 -10.83 4.96 -10.77
CA LEU A 88 -10.04 5.31 -9.60
C LEU A 88 -10.50 4.57 -8.33
N MET A 89 -11.82 4.45 -8.14
CA MET A 89 -12.38 3.66 -7.04
C MET A 89 -12.02 2.18 -7.16
N ALA A 90 -12.16 1.59 -8.36
CA ALA A 90 -11.78 0.20 -8.60
C ALA A 90 -10.29 -0.04 -8.32
N THR A 91 -9.40 0.86 -8.75
CA THR A 91 -7.97 0.80 -8.46
C THR A 91 -7.69 0.91 -6.97
N THR A 92 -8.37 1.81 -6.25
CA THR A 92 -8.21 1.98 -4.80
C THR A 92 -8.61 0.71 -4.03
N ILE A 93 -9.77 0.16 -4.37
CA ILE A 93 -10.28 -1.09 -3.76
C ILE A 93 -9.32 -2.24 -4.08
N PHE A 94 -8.89 -2.38 -5.34
CA PHE A 94 -7.95 -3.41 -5.74
C PHE A 94 -6.62 -3.30 -4.98
N MET A 95 -6.08 -2.09 -4.84
CA MET A 95 -4.82 -1.85 -4.15
C MET A 95 -4.92 -2.26 -2.67
N TYR A 96 -6.01 -1.88 -2.00
CA TYR A 96 -6.27 -2.26 -0.62
C TYR A 96 -6.42 -3.78 -0.46
N MET A 97 -7.32 -4.37 -1.25
CA MET A 97 -7.63 -5.81 -1.16
C MET A 97 -6.41 -6.68 -1.47
N SER A 98 -5.64 -6.35 -2.51
CA SER A 98 -4.43 -7.11 -2.85
C SER A 98 -3.35 -7.02 -1.77
N GLY A 99 -3.20 -5.85 -1.13
CA GLY A 99 -2.26 -5.68 -0.01
C GLY A 99 -2.66 -6.51 1.20
N MET A 100 -3.94 -6.46 1.59
CA MET A 100 -4.49 -7.26 2.67
C MET A 100 -4.39 -8.76 2.39
N CYS A 101 -4.70 -9.20 1.16
CA CYS A 101 -4.57 -10.60 0.77
C CYS A 101 -3.12 -11.10 0.88
N ALA A 102 -2.14 -10.27 0.50
CA ALA A 102 -0.73 -10.62 0.60
C ALA A 102 -0.28 -10.76 2.06
N GLU A 103 -0.75 -9.89 2.95
CA GLU A 103 -0.50 -9.99 4.38
C GLU A 103 -1.15 -11.25 4.95
N LEU A 104 -2.45 -11.46 4.71
CA LEU A 104 -3.15 -12.66 5.17
C LEU A 104 -2.46 -13.94 4.70
N LEU A 105 -2.08 -14.04 3.42
CA LEU A 105 -1.42 -15.24 2.88
C LEU A 105 -0.12 -15.56 3.63
N VAL A 106 0.70 -14.54 3.89
CA VAL A 106 1.98 -14.74 4.58
C VAL A 106 1.80 -15.04 6.07
N TYR A 107 0.86 -14.38 6.75
CA TYR A 107 0.59 -14.64 8.16
C TYR A 107 -0.11 -15.99 8.38
N TYR A 108 -1.04 -16.40 7.52
CA TYR A 108 -1.59 -17.77 7.54
C TYR A 108 -0.52 -18.82 7.24
N GLY A 109 0.39 -18.53 6.28
CA GLY A 109 1.53 -19.41 6.00
C GLY A 109 2.46 -19.58 7.20
N LYS A 110 2.68 -18.53 7.98
CA LYS A 110 3.45 -18.58 9.24
C LYS A 110 2.81 -19.57 10.23
N GLU A 111 1.50 -19.49 10.44
CA GLU A 111 0.80 -20.42 11.35
C GLU A 111 0.89 -21.86 10.87
N PHE A 112 0.78 -22.10 9.56
CA PHE A 112 0.91 -23.44 8.99
C PHE A 112 2.31 -24.04 9.16
N LEU A 113 3.35 -23.21 9.12
CA LEU A 113 4.75 -23.62 9.29
C LEU A 113 5.22 -23.66 10.76
N ALA A 114 4.31 -23.41 11.71
CA ALA A 114 4.58 -23.40 13.16
C ALA A 114 5.80 -22.55 13.55
N TRP A 115 6.01 -21.42 12.88
CA TRP A 115 7.09 -20.50 13.22
C TRP A 115 6.82 -19.80 14.56
N THR A 116 7.89 -19.56 15.32
CA THR A 116 7.83 -18.88 16.62
C THR A 116 7.36 -17.43 16.48
N ASP A 117 6.67 -16.94 17.51
CA ASP A 117 6.20 -15.55 17.61
C ASP A 117 7.31 -14.60 18.04
N ASP A 118 8.44 -14.64 17.32
CA ASP A 118 9.55 -13.74 17.54
C ASP A 118 9.40 -12.44 16.72
N ALA A 119 9.98 -11.36 17.23
CA ALA A 119 9.97 -10.06 16.55
C ALA A 119 10.66 -10.13 15.16
N GLU A 120 11.68 -10.96 15.03
CA GLU A 120 12.40 -11.19 13.77
C GLU A 120 11.52 -11.90 12.74
N VAL A 121 10.78 -12.92 13.16
CA VAL A 121 9.83 -13.66 12.31
C VAL A 121 8.70 -12.74 11.85
N THR A 122 8.20 -11.88 12.73
CA THR A 122 7.15 -10.90 12.39
C THR A 122 7.65 -9.90 11.35
N LEU A 123 8.90 -9.44 11.47
CA LEU A 123 9.52 -8.58 10.48
C LEU A 123 9.70 -9.31 9.14
N LEU A 124 10.16 -10.56 9.17
CA LEU A 124 10.31 -11.40 7.98
C LEU A 124 8.96 -11.58 7.27
N CYS A 125 7.88 -11.89 7.98
CA CYS A 125 6.52 -11.96 7.45
C CYS A 125 6.08 -10.64 6.82
N THR A 126 6.42 -9.50 7.44
CA THR A 126 6.10 -8.17 6.90
C THR A 126 6.84 -7.89 5.58
N VAL A 127 8.11 -8.31 5.46
CA VAL A 127 8.87 -8.17 4.21
C VAL A 127 8.33 -9.12 3.15
N LEU A 128 8.08 -10.38 3.51
CA LEU A 128 7.51 -11.40 2.63
C LEU A 128 6.15 -10.99 2.08
N SER A 129 5.28 -10.39 2.90
CA SER A 129 3.96 -9.93 2.43
C SER A 129 4.09 -8.87 1.35
N LYS A 130 5.05 -7.94 1.44
CA LYS A 130 5.27 -6.95 0.37
C LYS A 130 5.87 -7.58 -0.89
N ILE A 131 6.68 -8.63 -0.77
CA ILE A 131 7.17 -9.41 -1.93
C ILE A 131 6.00 -10.12 -2.62
N VAL A 132 5.15 -10.80 -1.86
CA VAL A 132 3.94 -11.45 -2.39
C VAL A 132 3.04 -10.43 -3.06
N TRP A 133 2.87 -9.26 -2.45
CA TRP A 133 2.07 -8.18 -3.02
C TRP A 133 2.65 -7.65 -4.33
N TYR A 134 3.97 -7.46 -4.41
CA TYR A 134 4.65 -7.11 -5.65
C TYR A 134 4.38 -8.14 -6.76
N LEU A 135 4.43 -9.44 -6.44
CA LEU A 135 4.12 -10.49 -7.40
C LEU A 135 2.68 -10.38 -7.88
N ILE A 136 1.70 -10.23 -6.99
CA ILE A 136 0.29 -10.04 -7.35
C ILE A 136 0.12 -8.86 -8.30
N ILE A 137 0.68 -7.69 -7.95
CA ILE A 137 0.63 -6.48 -8.77
C ILE A 137 1.23 -6.71 -10.15
N LYS A 138 2.40 -7.38 -10.22
CA LYS A 138 3.10 -7.65 -11.47
C LYS A 138 2.31 -8.61 -12.37
N PHE A 139 1.74 -9.67 -11.80
CA PHE A 139 0.87 -10.60 -12.51
C PHE A 139 -0.38 -9.89 -13.05
N THR A 140 -1.06 -9.10 -12.23
CA THR A 140 -2.24 -8.34 -12.67
C THR A 140 -1.89 -7.34 -13.77
N SER A 141 -0.77 -6.62 -13.64
CA SER A 141 -0.32 -5.69 -14.69
C SER A 141 0.02 -6.41 -16.00
N LEU A 142 0.60 -7.61 -15.95
CA LEU A 142 0.85 -8.43 -17.13
C LEU A 142 -0.46 -8.85 -17.81
N ILE A 143 -1.44 -9.33 -17.05
CA ILE A 143 -2.75 -9.73 -17.57
C ILE A 143 -3.45 -8.55 -18.25
N ILE A 144 -3.41 -7.37 -17.65
CA ILE A 144 -4.01 -6.16 -18.22
C ILE A 144 -3.31 -5.74 -19.53
N LYS A 145 -2.01 -5.98 -19.68
CA LYS A 145 -1.26 -5.65 -20.91
C LYS A 145 -1.44 -6.67 -22.03
N LEU A 146 -1.81 -7.91 -21.68
CA LEU A 146 -2.06 -9.00 -22.63
C LEU A 146 -3.44 -8.92 -23.30
N ASN A 147 -4.36 -8.12 -22.75
CA ASN A 147 -5.75 -8.00 -23.17
C ASN A 147 -6.03 -6.60 -23.70
#